data_AF-A0A9E0MMS8-F1
#
_entry.id   AF-A0A9E0MMS8-F1
#
_cell.length_a   1.000
_cell.length_b   1.000
_cell.length_c   1.000
_cell.angle_alpha   90.00
_cell.angle_beta   90.00
_cell.angle_gamma   90.00
#
_symmetry.space_group_name_H-M   'P 1'
#
loop_
_entity.id
_entity.type
_entity.pdbx_description
1 polymer ?
#
loop_
_entity_poly.entity_id
_entity_poly.type
_entity_poly.pdbx_seq_one_letter_code
_entity_poly.pdbx_strand_id
1 'polypeptide(L)'
;MASRASICLLGFALACRSEAVGQPTPGPATPGQPTPAGAPTAGPPAPGLATTAALRSAHHGRADHRGVVVAIGIASRVGADGPADANPKRARLGEPVTLYAVVEVDDGGRRAIYSDAPRLRWRKREVAVRPLAEGPALALAWSKIEPTAANLSNTQSGSFRYEAIPYATTPMAAGQGAVTADVHPTLTPDHGGGVGTMRYQVVATQGDRTIASPGIAARKRRAAGGLTDEVHRITVRRDDSFLGYLTEMYGQPYIWASAGPNDRAHQSEQLEGSDCADLMVYGARRAGLAIPYGYTGTLKRHARVLATGALADDGVYRDRRGQPIAFPQPGDLILFPRHVGALTVDRGTPGVLDVDDLMIHTLFDSPKEQALRDSGYADNAIELLRWKR
;
A
#
# COMPACT_ATOMS: atom_id res chain seq x y z
N MET A 1 -6.51 -12.71 -70.15
CA MET A 1 -5.53 -11.80 -69.54
C MET A 1 -5.97 -11.53 -68.12
N ALA A 2 -5.43 -12.28 -67.16
CA ALA A 2 -5.74 -12.16 -65.73
C ALA A 2 -4.42 -12.05 -64.98
N SER A 3 -4.19 -10.91 -64.32
CA SER A 3 -2.98 -10.63 -63.54
C SER A 3 -3.22 -11.05 -62.08
N ARG A 4 -2.28 -11.82 -61.55
CA ARG A 4 -2.22 -12.30 -60.17
C ARG A 4 -1.64 -11.21 -59.26
N ALA A 5 -2.29 -10.95 -58.14
CA ALA A 5 -1.71 -10.22 -57.02
C ALA A 5 -1.53 -11.19 -55.83
N SER A 6 -0.28 -11.57 -55.57
CA SER A 6 0.17 -12.17 -54.32
C SER A 6 0.65 -11.04 -53.41
N ILE A 7 0.05 -10.89 -52.22
CA ILE A 7 0.56 -10.00 -51.18
C ILE A 7 1.19 -10.87 -50.09
N CYS A 8 2.51 -10.76 -49.96
CA CYS A 8 3.31 -11.33 -48.88
C CYS A 8 3.00 -10.62 -47.55
N LEU A 9 2.65 -11.41 -46.54
CA LEU A 9 2.86 -11.05 -45.13
C LEU A 9 4.33 -11.26 -44.79
N LEU A 10 5.05 -10.20 -44.41
CA LEU A 10 6.31 -10.33 -43.68
C LEU A 10 6.63 -9.07 -42.88
N GLY A 11 6.75 -9.26 -41.56
CA GLY A 11 7.78 -8.64 -40.73
C GLY A 11 7.49 -7.26 -40.16
N PHE A 12 7.01 -7.21 -38.91
CA PHE A 12 7.46 -6.23 -37.90
C PHE A 12 7.17 -6.78 -36.50
N ALA A 13 8.11 -7.59 -36.00
CA ALA A 13 8.17 -7.97 -34.59
C ALA A 13 9.65 -7.93 -34.18
N LEU A 14 10.16 -6.74 -33.86
CA LEU A 14 11.43 -6.58 -33.17
C LEU A 14 11.50 -5.20 -32.50
N ALA A 15 12.09 -5.19 -31.31
CA ALA A 15 12.51 -4.04 -30.50
C ALA A 15 11.49 -3.42 -29.50
N CYS A 16 11.25 -4.14 -28.41
CA CYS A 16 11.17 -3.56 -27.06
C CYS A 16 12.02 -4.42 -26.11
N ARG A 17 13.35 -4.32 -26.23
CA ARG A 17 14.27 -4.67 -25.15
C ARG A 17 14.64 -3.36 -24.47
N SER A 18 13.87 -2.97 -23.45
CA SER A 18 14.37 -2.00 -22.47
C SER A 18 15.40 -2.74 -21.62
N GLU A 19 16.67 -2.43 -21.82
CA GLU A 19 17.72 -2.79 -20.88
C GLU A 19 17.35 -2.18 -19.52
N ALA A 20 17.05 -3.04 -18.55
CA ALA A 20 17.12 -2.64 -17.16
C ALA A 20 18.59 -2.25 -16.92
N VAL A 21 18.86 -0.95 -16.90
CA VAL A 21 20.16 -0.42 -16.47
C VAL A 21 20.38 -0.97 -15.07
N GLY A 22 21.32 -1.90 -14.95
CA GLY A 22 21.59 -2.63 -13.73
C GLY A 22 21.80 -1.63 -12.59
N GLN A 23 21.02 -1.77 -11.53
CA GLN A 23 21.42 -1.16 -10.26
C GLN A 23 22.85 -1.63 -9.96
N PRO A 24 23.75 -0.74 -9.51
CA PRO A 24 25.08 -1.16 -9.12
C PRO A 24 24.95 -2.28 -8.10
N THR A 25 25.50 -3.44 -8.43
CA THR A 25 25.72 -4.53 -7.49
C THR A 25 26.34 -3.92 -6.23
N PRO A 26 25.85 -4.25 -5.02
CA PRO A 26 26.47 -3.76 -3.80
C PRO A 26 27.96 -4.09 -3.86
N GLY A 27 28.79 -3.04 -3.85
CA GLY A 27 30.24 -3.20 -3.74
C GLY A 27 30.58 -3.96 -2.45
N PRO A 28 31.80 -4.54 -2.38
CA PRO A 28 32.27 -5.16 -1.15
C PRO A 28 32.10 -4.18 0.03
N ALA A 29 31.59 -4.69 1.15
CA ALA A 29 31.30 -3.89 2.33
C ALA A 29 32.51 -3.06 2.74
N THR A 30 32.34 -1.75 2.81
CA THR A 30 33.36 -0.84 3.34
C THR A 30 33.59 -1.18 4.82
N PRO A 31 34.85 -1.29 5.30
CA PRO A 31 35.12 -1.47 6.73
C PRO A 31 34.51 -0.30 7.50
N GLY A 32 33.51 -0.57 8.35
CA GLY A 32 32.80 0.45 9.13
C GLY A 32 31.33 0.65 8.76
N GLN A 33 30.80 0.01 7.71
CA GLN A 33 29.34 -0.16 7.61
C GLN A 33 28.88 -1.17 8.68
N PRO A 34 27.82 -0.87 9.46
CA PRO A 34 27.20 -1.91 10.27
C PRO A 34 26.80 -3.04 9.34
N THR A 35 27.32 -4.23 9.62
CA THR A 35 26.90 -5.48 8.97
C THR A 35 25.37 -5.47 8.96
N PRO A 36 24.69 -5.74 7.83
CA PRO A 36 23.26 -5.98 7.87
C PRO A 36 23.05 -7.03 8.96
N ALA A 37 22.28 -6.67 9.99
CA ALA A 37 21.91 -7.60 11.04
C ALA A 37 21.54 -8.91 10.36
N GLY A 38 22.19 -10.00 10.77
CA GLY A 38 22.09 -11.29 10.10
C GLY A 38 20.64 -11.59 9.75
N ALA A 39 20.42 -12.17 8.57
CA ALA A 39 19.10 -12.58 8.11
C ALA A 39 18.27 -13.08 9.30
N PRO A 40 17.07 -12.51 9.56
CA PRO A 40 16.34 -12.80 10.78
C PRO A 40 16.24 -14.31 10.92
N THR A 41 16.81 -14.84 12.00
CA THR A 41 16.56 -16.22 12.44
C THR A 41 15.06 -16.42 12.38
N ALA A 42 14.63 -17.48 11.69
CA ALA A 42 13.23 -17.86 11.57
C ALA A 42 12.54 -17.59 12.92
N GLY A 43 11.67 -16.58 12.94
CA GLY A 43 10.98 -16.19 14.15
C GLY A 43 10.28 -17.40 14.74
N PRO A 44 10.04 -17.43 16.07
CA PRO A 44 9.26 -18.49 16.69
C PRO A 44 7.99 -18.75 15.86
N PRO A 45 7.56 -20.01 15.71
CA PRO A 45 6.35 -20.34 14.98
C PRO A 45 5.24 -19.40 15.44
N ALA A 46 4.56 -18.76 14.48
CA ALA A 46 3.52 -17.79 14.74
C ALA A 46 2.63 -18.29 15.89
N PRO A 47 2.40 -17.46 16.94
CA PRO A 47 1.57 -17.87 18.06
C PRO A 47 0.29 -18.47 17.50
N GLY A 48 0.00 -19.71 17.91
CA GLY A 48 -1.11 -20.48 17.41
C GLY A 48 -2.35 -19.59 17.38
N LEU A 49 -2.96 -19.50 16.19
CA LEU A 49 -4.20 -18.78 15.93
C LEU A 49 -5.09 -18.87 17.15
N ALA A 50 -5.21 -17.76 17.88
CA ALA A 50 -6.14 -17.68 18.99
C ALA A 50 -7.50 -18.11 18.42
N THR A 51 -8.02 -19.22 18.93
CA THR A 51 -9.35 -19.70 18.60
C THR A 51 -10.31 -18.57 18.96
N THR A 52 -10.66 -17.76 17.96
CA THR A 52 -11.65 -16.70 18.07
C THR A 52 -12.88 -17.36 18.67
N ALA A 53 -13.25 -16.94 19.88
CA ALA A 53 -14.58 -17.19 20.42
C ALA A 53 -15.56 -16.86 19.29
N ALA A 54 -16.28 -17.88 18.83
CA ALA A 54 -17.10 -17.78 17.64
C ALA A 54 -18.04 -16.59 17.79
N LEU A 55 -17.75 -15.50 17.09
CA LEU A 55 -18.68 -14.40 16.92
C LEU A 55 -19.96 -15.05 16.39
N ARG A 56 -21.00 -15.12 17.23
CA ARG A 56 -22.29 -15.67 16.84
C ARG A 56 -22.73 -14.90 15.61
N SER A 57 -22.75 -15.57 14.47
CA SER A 57 -23.06 -14.94 13.20
C SER A 57 -24.53 -14.58 13.23
N ALA A 58 -24.84 -13.28 13.37
CA ALA A 58 -26.19 -12.82 13.10
C ALA A 58 -26.49 -13.15 11.63
N HIS A 59 -27.62 -13.82 11.39
CA HIS A 59 -28.08 -14.13 10.06
C HIS A 59 -28.79 -12.91 9.45
N HIS A 60 -28.42 -12.58 8.22
CA HIS A 60 -29.17 -11.68 7.34
C HIS A 60 -30.24 -12.46 6.61
N GLY A 61 -31.25 -11.76 6.09
CA GLY A 61 -32.24 -12.33 5.18
C GLY A 61 -33.32 -13.16 5.89
N ARG A 62 -34.17 -13.79 5.08
CA ARG A 62 -35.30 -14.59 5.52
C ARG A 62 -35.05 -16.08 5.26
N ALA A 63 -35.40 -16.91 6.24
CA ALA A 63 -35.27 -18.36 6.13
C ALA A 63 -36.20 -18.98 5.07
N ASP A 64 -37.31 -18.30 4.74
CA ASP A 64 -38.29 -18.74 3.75
C ASP A 64 -38.03 -18.22 2.33
N HIS A 65 -37.04 -17.32 2.15
CA HIS A 65 -36.70 -16.79 0.84
C HIS A 65 -35.98 -17.84 0.00
N ARG A 66 -36.43 -18.03 -1.24
CA ARG A 66 -35.87 -19.00 -2.18
C ARG A 66 -34.60 -18.46 -2.84
N GLY A 67 -33.80 -19.36 -3.38
CA GLY A 67 -32.62 -18.98 -4.16
C GLY A 67 -31.30 -19.14 -3.42
N VAL A 68 -30.24 -19.10 -4.21
CA VAL A 68 -28.91 -19.56 -3.84
C VAL A 68 -27.92 -18.44 -4.05
N VAL A 69 -27.08 -18.16 -3.07
CA VAL A 69 -25.96 -17.23 -3.23
C VAL A 69 -24.99 -17.82 -4.25
N VAL A 70 -24.65 -17.03 -5.27
CA VAL A 70 -23.76 -17.45 -6.36
C VAL A 70 -22.50 -16.60 -6.49
N ALA A 71 -22.52 -15.38 -5.95
CA ALA A 71 -21.34 -14.54 -5.84
C ALA A 71 -21.50 -13.58 -4.66
N ILE A 72 -20.37 -13.18 -4.10
CA ILE A 72 -20.29 -12.09 -3.13
C ILE A 72 -19.15 -11.15 -3.50
N GLY A 73 -19.32 -9.87 -3.23
CA GLY A 73 -18.27 -8.88 -3.38
C GLY A 73 -18.45 -7.70 -2.44
N ILE A 74 -17.55 -6.73 -2.57
CA ILE A 74 -17.52 -5.52 -1.75
C ILE A 74 -17.71 -4.31 -2.66
N ALA A 75 -18.62 -3.43 -2.26
CA ALA A 75 -18.70 -2.07 -2.76
C ALA A 75 -18.40 -1.10 -1.61
N SER A 76 -17.90 0.10 -1.92
CA SER A 76 -17.68 1.12 -0.91
C SER A 76 -18.03 2.52 -1.37
N ARG A 77 -18.27 3.37 -0.38
CA ARG A 77 -18.62 4.78 -0.55
C ARG A 77 -17.84 5.63 0.44
N VAL A 78 -17.35 6.77 -0.03
CA VAL A 78 -16.74 7.81 0.81
C VAL A 78 -17.82 8.83 1.15
N GLY A 79 -17.98 9.16 2.43
CA GLY A 79 -19.02 10.08 2.91
C GLY A 79 -20.45 9.52 2.79
N ALA A 80 -21.42 10.43 2.87
CA ALA A 80 -22.85 10.10 2.82
C ALA A 80 -23.41 10.04 1.38
N ASP A 81 -22.75 10.69 0.43
CA ASP A 81 -23.29 10.95 -0.90
C ASP A 81 -22.75 10.02 -1.99
N GLY A 82 -23.53 9.87 -3.05
CA GLY A 82 -23.15 9.10 -4.24
C GLY A 82 -23.36 7.57 -4.10
N PRO A 83 -23.16 6.84 -5.20
CA PRO A 83 -23.30 5.38 -5.20
C PRO A 83 -22.07 4.70 -4.59
N ALA A 84 -22.30 3.62 -3.85
CA ALA A 84 -21.25 2.66 -3.54
C ALA A 84 -20.83 1.93 -4.82
N ASP A 85 -19.54 1.61 -4.97
CA ASP A 85 -19.06 0.79 -6.09
C ASP A 85 -17.83 -0.05 -5.73
N ALA A 86 -17.48 -1.00 -6.60
CA ALA A 86 -16.40 -1.96 -6.38
C ALA A 86 -14.98 -1.40 -6.58
N ASN A 87 -14.82 -0.17 -7.07
CA ASN A 87 -13.49 0.38 -7.32
C ASN A 87 -12.78 0.70 -6.00
N PRO A 88 -11.44 0.59 -5.95
CA PRO A 88 -10.66 1.10 -4.82
C PRO A 88 -11.01 2.55 -4.51
N LYS A 89 -11.08 2.90 -3.22
CA LYS A 89 -11.35 4.27 -2.78
C LYS A 89 -10.14 4.88 -2.10
N ARG A 90 -10.03 6.19 -2.28
CA ARG A 90 -9.12 7.05 -1.52
C ARG A 90 -9.97 8.06 -0.77
N ALA A 91 -9.65 8.28 0.49
CA ALA A 91 -10.31 9.23 1.38
C ALA A 91 -9.25 10.05 2.15
N ARG A 92 -9.63 11.21 2.67
CA ARG A 92 -8.85 11.95 3.66
C ARG A 92 -9.22 11.52 5.06
N LEU A 93 -8.32 11.73 6.01
CA LEU A 93 -8.61 11.52 7.42
C LEU A 93 -9.85 12.34 7.81
N GLY A 94 -10.80 11.69 8.47
CA GLY A 94 -12.10 12.29 8.82
C GLY A 94 -13.20 12.11 7.76
N GLU A 95 -12.88 11.67 6.53
CA GLU A 95 -13.89 11.26 5.54
C GLU A 95 -14.25 9.78 5.77
N PRO A 96 -15.44 9.46 6.32
CA PRO A 96 -15.78 8.07 6.61
C PRO A 96 -15.92 7.27 5.31
N VAL A 97 -15.47 6.02 5.34
CA VAL A 97 -15.65 5.09 4.22
C VAL A 97 -16.49 3.91 4.71
N THR A 98 -17.62 3.68 4.07
CA THR A 98 -18.49 2.53 4.37
C THR A 98 -18.28 1.46 3.31
N LEU A 99 -18.05 0.23 3.76
CA LEU A 99 -18.02 -0.98 2.96
C LEU A 99 -19.40 -1.64 3.03
N TYR A 100 -19.88 -2.14 1.90
CA TYR A 100 -21.16 -2.83 1.76
C TYR A 100 -20.94 -4.20 1.14
N ALA A 101 -21.54 -5.23 1.75
CA ALA A 101 -21.59 -6.55 1.15
C ALA A 101 -22.55 -6.50 -0.04
N VAL A 102 -22.13 -7.05 -1.17
CA VAL A 102 -22.95 -7.19 -2.37
C VAL A 102 -23.14 -8.67 -2.64
N VAL A 103 -24.36 -9.15 -2.50
CA VAL A 103 -24.72 -10.57 -2.62
C VAL A 103 -25.51 -10.78 -3.91
N GLU A 104 -24.99 -11.60 -4.82
CA GLU A 104 -25.70 -12.03 -6.03
C GLU A 104 -26.39 -13.37 -5.75
N VAL A 105 -27.71 -13.39 -5.93
CA VAL A 105 -28.57 -14.56 -5.67
C VAL A 105 -29.20 -15.03 -6.96
N ASP A 106 -29.21 -16.35 -7.16
CA ASP A 106 -29.98 -17.04 -8.20
C ASP A 106 -31.29 -17.57 -7.63
N ASP A 107 -32.43 -17.12 -8.13
CA ASP A 107 -33.73 -17.70 -7.81
C ASP A 107 -34.36 -18.26 -9.08
N GLY A 108 -34.14 -19.55 -9.32
CA GLY A 108 -34.70 -20.27 -10.47
C GLY A 108 -34.28 -19.69 -11.83
N GLY A 109 -33.03 -19.23 -11.97
CA GLY A 109 -32.48 -18.64 -13.19
C GLY A 109 -32.63 -17.11 -13.26
N ARG A 110 -33.28 -16.48 -12.28
CA ARG A 110 -33.35 -15.02 -12.16
C ARG A 110 -32.29 -14.54 -11.18
N ARG A 111 -31.38 -13.67 -11.66
CA ARG A 111 -30.37 -13.03 -10.83
C ARG A 111 -30.95 -11.80 -10.12
N ALA A 112 -30.71 -11.69 -8.82
CA ALA A 112 -31.01 -10.51 -8.03
C ALA A 112 -29.79 -10.09 -7.19
N ILE A 113 -29.66 -8.79 -6.93
CA ILE A 113 -28.58 -8.21 -6.13
C ILE A 113 -29.15 -7.72 -4.80
N TYR A 114 -28.55 -8.16 -3.70
CA TYR A 114 -28.88 -7.74 -2.35
C TYR A 114 -27.71 -7.00 -1.71
N SER A 115 -27.97 -5.84 -1.13
CA SER A 115 -26.99 -5.03 -0.39
C SER A 115 -27.72 -3.95 0.41
N ASP A 116 -27.13 -3.54 1.53
CA ASP A 116 -27.64 -2.41 2.33
C ASP A 116 -27.10 -1.05 1.82
N ALA A 117 -26.40 -1.04 0.68
CA ALA A 117 -25.98 0.19 0.02
C ALA A 117 -27.21 1.00 -0.47
N PRO A 118 -27.35 2.28 -0.09
CA PRO A 118 -28.50 3.10 -0.52
C PRO A 118 -28.59 3.25 -2.05
N ARG A 119 -27.43 3.29 -2.70
CA ARG A 119 -27.27 3.31 -4.16
C ARG A 119 -26.04 2.48 -4.52
N LEU A 120 -26.15 1.68 -5.56
CA LEU A 120 -25.10 0.74 -5.94
C LEU A 120 -24.78 0.81 -7.44
N ARG A 121 -23.50 1.01 -7.75
CA ARG A 121 -22.95 0.75 -9.08
C ARG A 121 -22.12 -0.53 -9.04
N TRP A 122 -22.69 -1.61 -9.56
CA TRP A 122 -22.06 -2.93 -9.60
C TRP A 122 -21.63 -3.28 -11.03
N ARG A 123 -20.40 -3.77 -11.20
CA ARG A 123 -19.82 -4.09 -12.53
C ARG A 123 -20.01 -2.94 -13.55
N LYS A 124 -19.73 -1.71 -13.11
CA LYS A 124 -19.84 -0.45 -13.88
C LYS A 124 -21.26 -0.04 -14.30
N ARG A 125 -22.31 -0.65 -13.75
CA ARG A 125 -23.71 -0.30 -14.04
C ARG A 125 -24.45 0.03 -12.76
N GLU A 126 -25.36 1.00 -12.80
CA GLU A 126 -26.31 1.19 -11.71
C GLU A 126 -27.26 -0.02 -11.69
N VAL A 127 -27.45 -0.60 -10.52
CA VAL A 127 -28.27 -1.80 -10.34
C VAL A 127 -29.37 -1.53 -9.32
N ALA A 128 -30.57 -2.04 -9.60
CA ALA A 128 -31.61 -2.11 -8.59
C ALA A 128 -31.14 -3.09 -7.51
N VAL A 129 -31.04 -2.60 -6.29
CA VAL A 129 -30.58 -3.35 -5.13
C VAL A 129 -31.77 -3.58 -4.19
N ARG A 130 -31.83 -4.76 -3.58
CA ARG A 130 -32.76 -5.06 -2.49
C ARG A 130 -32.00 -5.11 -1.16
N PRO A 131 -32.60 -4.68 -0.04
CA PRO A 131 -31.96 -4.81 1.28
C PRO A 131 -31.57 -6.26 1.59
N LEU A 132 -30.46 -6.48 2.29
CA LEU A 132 -30.03 -7.85 2.65
C LEU A 132 -31.07 -8.59 3.50
N ALA A 133 -31.82 -7.86 4.31
CA ALA A 133 -32.93 -8.39 5.11
C ALA A 133 -34.05 -9.03 4.27
N GLU A 134 -34.18 -8.68 2.99
CA GLU A 134 -35.19 -9.27 2.09
C GLU A 134 -34.66 -10.49 1.33
N GLY A 135 -33.36 -10.78 1.39
CA GLY A 135 -32.73 -11.89 0.67
C GLY A 135 -32.82 -13.25 1.38
N PRO A 136 -32.15 -14.28 0.85
CA PRO A 136 -32.04 -15.57 1.52
C PRO A 136 -31.24 -15.48 2.82
N ALA A 137 -31.60 -16.32 3.79
CA ALA A 137 -30.89 -16.42 5.06
C ALA A 137 -29.39 -16.75 4.86
N LEU A 138 -28.50 -15.88 5.34
CA LEU A 138 -27.05 -16.07 5.23
C LEU A 138 -26.29 -15.41 6.38
N ALA A 139 -25.12 -15.92 6.71
CA ALA A 139 -24.17 -15.28 7.63
C ALA A 139 -23.10 -14.53 6.83
N LEU A 140 -22.69 -13.35 7.30
CA LEU A 140 -21.59 -12.57 6.74
C LEU A 140 -20.42 -12.50 7.73
N ALA A 141 -19.20 -12.68 7.21
CA ALA A 141 -17.96 -12.48 7.96
C ALA A 141 -17.03 -11.54 7.17
N TRP A 142 -16.63 -10.45 7.81
CA TRP A 142 -15.70 -9.47 7.26
C TRP A 142 -14.31 -9.68 7.80
N SER A 143 -13.30 -9.51 6.95
CA SER A 143 -11.90 -9.58 7.34
C SER A 143 -11.09 -8.50 6.64
N LYS A 144 -10.08 -7.98 7.34
CA LYS A 144 -8.97 -7.26 6.72
C LYS A 144 -8.01 -8.26 6.10
N ILE A 145 -7.32 -7.86 5.04
CA ILE A 145 -6.22 -8.60 4.42
C ILE A 145 -4.96 -7.77 4.58
N GLU A 146 -4.04 -8.28 5.37
CA GLU A 146 -2.90 -7.53 5.87
C GLU A 146 -1.58 -8.22 5.51
N PRO A 147 -0.52 -7.47 5.15
CA PRO A 147 0.82 -8.01 5.12
C PRO A 147 1.19 -8.60 6.50
N THR A 148 1.82 -9.77 6.52
CA THR A 148 2.29 -10.39 7.77
C THR A 148 3.75 -10.06 8.09
N ALA A 149 4.40 -9.27 7.24
CA ALA A 149 5.79 -8.86 7.38
C ALA A 149 5.86 -7.35 7.12
N ALA A 150 6.63 -6.63 7.93
CA ALA A 150 6.90 -5.21 7.75
C ALA A 150 8.12 -4.94 6.83
N ASN A 151 8.91 -5.98 6.55
CA ASN A 151 10.16 -5.91 5.81
C ASN A 151 10.31 -7.11 4.87
N LEU A 152 10.57 -6.83 3.60
CA LEU A 152 10.78 -7.80 2.54
C LEU A 152 11.93 -7.33 1.63
N SER A 153 12.40 -8.24 0.78
CA SER A 153 13.40 -7.91 -0.23
C SER A 153 13.14 -8.65 -1.53
N ASN A 154 13.05 -7.94 -2.64
CA ASN A 154 12.97 -8.55 -3.98
C ASN A 154 14.25 -9.28 -4.41
N THR A 155 15.28 -9.32 -3.56
CA THR A 155 16.50 -10.10 -3.77
C THR A 155 16.70 -11.19 -2.71
N GLN A 156 15.69 -11.46 -1.87
CA GLN A 156 15.79 -12.41 -0.76
C GLN A 156 16.19 -13.82 -1.21
N SER A 157 15.78 -14.21 -2.42
CA SER A 157 16.14 -15.50 -3.04
C SER A 157 17.49 -15.52 -3.76
N GLY A 158 18.33 -14.49 -3.60
CA GLY A 158 19.67 -14.42 -4.19
C GLY A 158 19.73 -13.78 -5.59
N SER A 159 18.59 -13.57 -6.24
CA SER A 159 18.49 -12.83 -7.50
C SER A 159 17.24 -11.95 -7.49
N PHE A 160 17.22 -10.90 -8.30
CA PHE A 160 16.04 -10.05 -8.39
C PHE A 160 14.83 -10.83 -8.92
N ARG A 161 13.76 -10.83 -8.13
CA ARG A 161 12.41 -11.24 -8.54
C ARG A 161 11.38 -10.52 -7.68
N TYR A 162 10.15 -10.42 -8.16
CA TYR A 162 9.04 -9.97 -7.34
C TYR A 162 8.73 -11.04 -6.29
N GLU A 163 9.25 -10.90 -5.08
CA GLU A 163 8.95 -11.85 -4.00
C GLU A 163 7.49 -11.74 -3.60
N ALA A 164 6.87 -12.88 -3.28
CA ALA A 164 5.49 -12.91 -2.85
C ALA A 164 5.35 -12.20 -1.50
N ILE A 165 4.44 -11.23 -1.41
CA ILE A 165 4.13 -10.58 -0.14
C ILE A 165 3.24 -11.53 0.66
N PRO A 166 3.65 -11.93 1.88
CA PRO A 166 2.83 -12.79 2.72
C PRO A 166 1.67 -11.98 3.27
N TYR A 167 0.45 -12.49 3.11
CA TYR A 167 -0.78 -11.87 3.60
C TYR A 167 -1.55 -12.85 4.46
N ALA A 168 -2.24 -12.34 5.48
CA ALA A 168 -3.21 -13.10 6.26
C ALA A 168 -4.49 -12.29 6.48
N THR A 169 -5.57 -12.99 6.84
CA THR A 169 -6.86 -12.38 7.16
C THR A 169 -6.99 -12.18 8.65
N THR A 170 -7.48 -11.02 9.05
CA THR A 170 -7.84 -10.73 10.45
C THR A 170 -9.33 -10.40 10.54
N PRO A 171 -10.08 -11.05 11.44
CA PRO A 171 -11.50 -10.77 11.60
C PRO A 171 -11.77 -9.30 11.94
N MET A 172 -12.79 -8.71 11.33
CA MET A 172 -13.16 -7.30 11.53
C MET A 172 -14.58 -7.16 12.08
N ALA A 173 -15.54 -7.85 11.48
CA ALA A 173 -16.95 -7.82 11.89
C ALA A 173 -17.67 -9.08 11.44
N ALA A 174 -18.77 -9.42 12.11
CA ALA A 174 -19.64 -10.53 11.73
C ALA A 174 -21.11 -10.11 11.78
N GLY A 175 -21.91 -10.65 10.86
CA GLY A 175 -23.35 -10.44 10.83
C GLY A 175 -23.79 -9.01 10.46
N GLN A 176 -22.93 -8.19 9.85
CA GLN A 176 -23.27 -6.84 9.38
C GLN A 176 -23.26 -6.78 7.85
N GLY A 177 -24.26 -6.17 7.24
CA GLY A 177 -24.34 -5.96 5.79
C GLY A 177 -23.54 -4.76 5.29
N ALA A 178 -23.25 -3.82 6.19
CA ALA A 178 -22.38 -2.68 5.98
C ALA A 178 -21.47 -2.46 7.20
N VAL A 179 -20.24 -2.05 6.97
CA VAL A 179 -19.22 -1.82 8.00
C VAL A 179 -18.40 -0.58 7.68
N THR A 180 -17.89 0.12 8.69
CA THR A 180 -16.93 1.20 8.47
C THR A 180 -15.57 0.61 8.14
N ALA A 181 -14.88 1.15 7.15
CA ALA A 181 -13.54 0.72 6.79
C ALA A 181 -12.56 1.08 7.92
N ASP A 182 -11.83 0.08 8.38
CA ASP A 182 -10.75 0.20 9.36
C ASP A 182 -9.40 -0.01 8.66
N VAL A 183 -8.52 0.99 8.70
CA VAL A 183 -7.18 0.93 8.08
C VAL A 183 -6.05 0.68 9.09
N HIS A 184 -6.37 0.44 10.36
CA HIS A 184 -5.38 0.11 11.38
C HIS A 184 -4.87 -1.32 11.16
N PRO A 185 -3.56 -1.54 10.93
CA PRO A 185 -3.00 -2.88 10.87
C PRO A 185 -3.06 -3.54 12.26
N THR A 186 -3.19 -4.86 12.27
CA THR A 186 -3.18 -5.71 13.47
C THR A 186 -2.11 -6.79 13.41
N LEU A 187 -1.58 -7.09 12.22
CA LEU A 187 -0.47 -8.05 12.04
C LEU A 187 0.92 -7.41 12.00
N THR A 188 0.98 -6.09 11.90
CA THR A 188 2.20 -5.29 11.95
C THR A 188 1.97 -4.06 12.85
N PRO A 189 3.02 -3.40 13.34
CA PRO A 189 2.87 -2.18 14.14
C PRO A 189 2.05 -1.13 13.40
N ASP A 190 1.10 -0.53 14.12
CA ASP A 190 0.32 0.60 13.61
C ASP A 190 1.08 1.91 13.82
N HIS A 191 1.79 2.33 12.78
CA HIS A 191 2.45 3.64 12.73
C HIS A 191 1.54 4.76 12.24
N GLY A 192 0.33 4.44 11.81
CA GLY A 192 -0.51 5.36 11.08
C GLY A 192 -1.63 6.01 11.85
N GLY A 193 -2.12 5.37 12.92
CA GLY A 193 -3.15 6.00 13.76
C GLY A 193 -4.39 6.44 12.98
N GLY A 194 -4.80 5.63 11.99
CA GLY A 194 -6.02 5.86 11.20
C GLY A 194 -5.80 6.34 9.76
N VAL A 195 -4.54 6.51 9.32
CA VAL A 195 -4.18 6.67 7.90
C VAL A 195 -3.36 5.47 7.42
N GLY A 196 -3.43 5.17 6.12
CA GLY A 196 -2.78 4.01 5.54
C GLY A 196 -3.61 3.35 4.45
N THR A 197 -3.22 2.15 4.06
CA THR A 197 -3.93 1.34 3.08
C THR A 197 -4.32 -0.01 3.67
N MET A 198 -5.57 -0.41 3.43
CA MET A 198 -6.08 -1.70 3.84
C MET A 198 -6.88 -2.37 2.72
N ARG A 199 -6.86 -3.70 2.72
CA ARG A 199 -7.63 -4.54 1.80
C ARG A 199 -8.63 -5.37 2.58
N TYR A 200 -9.75 -5.74 1.95
CA TYR A 200 -10.86 -6.38 2.64
C TYR A 200 -11.37 -7.59 1.88
N GLN A 201 -11.91 -8.54 2.63
CA GLN A 201 -12.67 -9.68 2.14
C GLN A 201 -13.98 -9.81 2.92
N VAL A 202 -15.02 -10.25 2.24
CA VAL A 202 -16.27 -10.68 2.85
C VAL A 202 -16.58 -12.11 2.43
N VAL A 203 -17.04 -12.90 3.39
CA VAL A 203 -17.45 -14.29 3.19
C VAL A 203 -18.92 -14.41 3.55
N ALA A 204 -19.70 -15.02 2.68
CA ALA A 204 -21.08 -15.43 2.94
C ALA A 204 -21.17 -16.93 3.16
N THR A 205 -21.92 -17.32 4.18
CA THR A 205 -22.29 -18.72 4.45
C THR A 205 -23.81 -18.87 4.38
N GLN A 206 -24.29 -19.74 3.50
CA GLN A 206 -25.70 -20.07 3.30
C GLN A 206 -25.90 -21.58 3.42
N GLY A 207 -26.44 -22.04 4.55
CA GLY A 207 -26.40 -23.48 4.90
C GLY A 207 -24.96 -23.98 4.90
N ASP A 208 -24.69 -25.06 4.16
CA ASP A 208 -23.35 -25.65 4.03
C ASP A 208 -22.47 -24.98 2.95
N ARG A 209 -23.00 -23.97 2.24
CA ARG A 209 -22.27 -23.28 1.17
C ARG A 209 -21.54 -22.06 1.72
N THR A 210 -20.26 -21.95 1.39
CA THR A 210 -19.44 -20.78 1.68
C THR A 210 -18.90 -20.18 0.39
N ILE A 211 -19.10 -18.87 0.20
CA ILE A 211 -18.63 -18.12 -0.96
C ILE A 211 -17.92 -16.87 -0.45
N ALA A 212 -16.76 -16.55 -1.02
CA ALA A 212 -15.93 -15.42 -0.62
C ALA A 212 -15.76 -14.44 -1.77
N SER A 213 -15.64 -13.15 -1.43
CA SER A 213 -15.14 -12.15 -2.37
C SER A 213 -13.66 -12.42 -2.65
N PRO A 214 -13.07 -11.79 -3.70
CA PRO A 214 -11.62 -11.85 -3.89
C PRO A 214 -10.87 -11.49 -2.60
N GLY A 215 -9.84 -12.27 -2.30
CA GLY A 215 -9.03 -12.13 -1.09
C GLY A 215 -7.58 -12.59 -1.31
N ILE A 216 -6.96 -13.22 -0.31
CA ILE A 216 -5.52 -13.60 -0.36
C ILE A 216 -5.18 -14.47 -1.59
N ALA A 217 -6.10 -15.31 -2.04
CA ALA A 217 -5.90 -16.16 -3.21
C ALA A 217 -5.87 -15.37 -4.54
N ALA A 218 -6.41 -14.16 -4.59
CA ALA A 218 -6.44 -13.30 -5.77
C ALA A 218 -5.10 -12.57 -5.95
N ARG A 219 -4.05 -13.33 -6.27
CA ARG A 219 -2.65 -12.85 -6.42
C ARG A 219 -2.31 -12.47 -7.84
N LYS A 220 -1.43 -11.48 -7.99
CA LYS A 220 -0.81 -11.15 -9.28
C LYS A 220 0.15 -12.28 -9.66
N ARG A 221 -0.01 -12.83 -10.87
CA ARG A 221 0.82 -13.96 -11.36
C ARG A 221 2.13 -13.51 -12.01
N ARG A 222 2.18 -12.26 -12.49
CA ARG A 222 3.31 -11.67 -13.21
C ARG A 222 3.36 -10.20 -12.81
N ALA A 223 4.57 -9.68 -12.59
CA ALA A 223 4.89 -8.25 -12.43
C ALA A 223 4.69 -7.56 -11.06
N ALA A 224 4.27 -8.26 -10.01
CA ALA A 224 4.23 -7.71 -8.64
C ALA A 224 3.94 -8.84 -7.64
N GLY A 225 4.55 -8.78 -6.46
CA GLY A 225 4.40 -9.79 -5.40
C GLY A 225 3.06 -9.79 -4.67
N GLY A 226 2.22 -8.78 -4.95
CA GLY A 226 1.00 -8.49 -4.20
C GLY A 226 -0.31 -9.09 -4.75
N LEU A 227 -1.40 -8.49 -4.30
CA LEU A 227 -2.78 -8.86 -4.62
C LEU A 227 -3.29 -8.13 -5.87
N THR A 228 -4.23 -8.74 -6.58
CA THR A 228 -4.90 -8.12 -7.73
C THR A 228 -5.80 -6.96 -7.29
N ASP A 229 -6.16 -6.09 -8.24
CA ASP A 229 -7.09 -4.97 -7.99
C ASP A 229 -8.54 -5.42 -7.74
N GLU A 230 -8.83 -6.73 -7.87
CA GLU A 230 -10.13 -7.30 -7.50
C GLU A 230 -10.32 -7.39 -5.98
N VAL A 231 -9.21 -7.41 -5.21
CA VAL A 231 -9.28 -7.34 -3.74
C VAL A 231 -9.57 -5.90 -3.36
N HIS A 232 -10.74 -5.68 -2.73
CA HIS A 232 -11.23 -4.34 -2.45
C HIS A 232 -10.28 -3.59 -1.51
N ARG A 233 -9.87 -2.38 -1.91
CA ARG A 233 -8.85 -1.57 -1.22
C ARG A 233 -9.39 -0.20 -0.83
N ILE A 234 -9.18 0.17 0.43
CA ILE A 234 -9.39 1.52 0.94
C ILE A 234 -8.04 2.11 1.32
N THR A 235 -7.84 3.38 0.96
CA THR A 235 -6.65 4.14 1.30
C THR A 235 -7.08 5.46 1.94
N VAL A 236 -6.59 5.74 3.14
CA VAL A 236 -6.86 6.97 3.88
C VAL A 236 -5.56 7.75 3.99
N ARG A 237 -5.57 9.01 3.53
CA ARG A 237 -4.42 9.91 3.60
C ARG A 237 -4.65 11.00 4.64
N ARG A 238 -3.57 11.53 5.22
CA ARG A 238 -3.68 12.62 6.22
C ARG A 238 -4.30 13.88 5.61
N ASP A 239 -3.76 14.34 4.48
CA ASP A 239 -4.17 15.52 3.74
C ASP A 239 -3.70 15.44 2.27
N ASP A 240 -3.87 16.52 1.50
CA ASP A 240 -3.52 16.60 0.06
C ASP A 240 -2.09 17.12 -0.19
N SER A 241 -1.24 17.20 0.85
CA SER A 241 0.18 17.56 0.73
C SER A 241 1.04 16.37 0.31
N PHE A 242 2.29 16.64 -0.08
CA PHE A 242 3.29 15.59 -0.30
C PHE A 242 3.40 14.62 0.89
N LEU A 243 3.50 15.16 2.10
CA LEU A 243 3.57 14.35 3.34
C LEU A 243 2.28 13.56 3.56
N GLY A 244 1.12 14.16 3.30
CA GLY A 244 -0.17 13.50 3.39
C GLY A 244 -0.27 12.30 2.44
N TYR A 245 0.27 12.40 1.23
CA TYR A 245 0.33 11.26 0.31
C TYR A 245 1.28 10.16 0.77
N LEU A 246 2.38 10.46 1.46
CA LEU A 246 3.27 9.43 2.00
C LEU A 246 2.53 8.53 3.01
N THR A 247 1.57 9.08 3.77
CA THR A 247 0.82 8.30 4.74
C THR A 247 -0.13 7.27 4.11
N GLU A 248 -0.41 7.35 2.80
CA GLU A 248 -1.16 6.31 2.09
C GLU A 248 -0.44 4.94 2.12
N MET A 249 0.89 4.95 2.30
CA MET A 249 1.73 3.74 2.37
C MET A 249 1.84 3.14 3.78
N TYR A 250 1.24 3.77 4.80
CA TYR A 250 1.24 3.22 6.14
C TYR A 250 0.50 1.87 6.19
N GLY A 251 1.04 0.93 6.98
CA GLY A 251 0.60 -0.47 7.03
C GLY A 251 1.05 -1.33 5.84
N GLN A 252 1.78 -0.77 4.86
CA GLN A 252 2.45 -1.55 3.81
C GLN A 252 3.90 -1.83 4.18
N PRO A 253 4.49 -2.96 3.74
CA PRO A 253 5.87 -3.30 4.06
C PRO A 253 6.88 -2.39 3.37
N TYR A 254 8.05 -2.27 4.01
CA TYR A 254 9.27 -2.01 3.30
C TYR A 254 9.59 -3.16 2.33
N ILE A 255 9.96 -2.83 1.10
CA ILE A 255 10.40 -3.82 0.10
C ILE A 255 11.72 -3.34 -0.50
N TRP A 256 12.83 -3.96 -0.12
CA TRP A 256 14.12 -3.69 -0.76
C TRP A 256 14.04 -3.95 -2.27
N ALA A 257 14.54 -2.99 -3.05
CA ALA A 257 14.46 -3.00 -4.51
C ALA A 257 13.01 -3.19 -4.99
N SER A 258 12.07 -2.44 -4.42
CA SER A 258 10.71 -2.36 -4.97
C SER A 258 10.77 -1.96 -6.44
N ALA A 259 9.86 -2.53 -7.23
CA ALA A 259 9.94 -2.42 -8.68
C ALA A 259 8.57 -2.61 -9.34
N GLY A 260 8.53 -2.42 -10.65
CA GLY A 260 7.46 -2.86 -11.52
C GLY A 260 7.91 -2.91 -12.98
N PRO A 261 7.14 -3.52 -13.89
CA PRO A 261 7.48 -3.59 -15.31
C PRO A 261 7.42 -2.21 -16.00
N ASN A 262 6.79 -1.24 -15.35
CA ASN A 262 6.77 0.18 -15.70
C ASN A 262 6.30 0.96 -14.46
N ASP A 263 6.42 2.29 -14.50
CA ASP A 263 6.00 3.15 -13.40
C ASP A 263 4.57 2.87 -12.93
N ARG A 264 3.57 2.73 -13.82
CA ARG A 264 2.16 2.53 -13.43
C ARG A 264 1.91 1.20 -12.71
N ALA A 265 2.77 0.22 -12.94
CA ALA A 265 2.72 -1.10 -12.35
C ALA A 265 3.77 -1.29 -11.25
N HIS A 266 4.42 -0.21 -10.79
CA HIS A 266 5.36 -0.23 -9.67
C HIS A 266 4.67 -0.66 -8.38
N GLN A 267 5.32 -1.48 -7.54
CA GLN A 267 4.77 -1.94 -6.26
C GLN A 267 4.24 -0.78 -5.38
N SER A 268 4.89 0.37 -5.43
CA SER A 268 4.47 1.58 -4.71
C SER A 268 3.20 2.22 -5.31
N GLU A 269 3.07 2.33 -6.63
CA GLU A 269 1.81 2.79 -7.27
C GLU A 269 0.62 1.88 -6.94
N GLN A 270 0.92 0.61 -6.71
CA GLN A 270 -0.04 -0.43 -6.38
C GLN A 270 -0.34 -0.50 -4.86
N LEU A 271 0.31 0.34 -4.05
CA LEU A 271 0.21 0.34 -2.59
C LEU A 271 0.47 -1.06 -2.02
N GLU A 272 1.52 -1.73 -2.49
CA GLU A 272 1.96 -3.04 -2.04
C GLU A 272 3.16 -2.97 -1.08
N GLY A 273 3.95 -1.91 -1.21
CA GLY A 273 5.16 -1.65 -0.44
C GLY A 273 6.13 -0.75 -1.21
N SER A 274 7.22 -0.35 -0.56
CA SER A 274 8.24 0.52 -1.16
C SER A 274 9.57 0.39 -0.44
N ASP A 275 10.67 0.69 -1.12
CA ASP A 275 11.90 1.09 -0.46
C ASP A 275 11.87 2.59 -0.10
N CYS A 276 12.97 3.08 0.49
CA CYS A 276 13.08 4.47 0.93
C CYS A 276 12.94 5.49 -0.22
N ALA A 277 13.54 5.24 -1.39
CA ALA A 277 13.51 6.16 -2.51
C ALA A 277 12.15 6.14 -3.21
N ASP A 278 11.60 4.94 -3.39
CA ASP A 278 10.32 4.74 -4.06
C ASP A 278 9.15 5.29 -3.23
N LEU A 279 9.24 5.30 -1.90
CA LEU A 279 8.30 6.01 -1.03
C LEU A 279 8.26 7.51 -1.35
N MET A 280 9.44 8.14 -1.46
CA MET A 280 9.55 9.56 -1.78
C MET A 280 9.01 9.86 -3.19
N VAL A 281 9.38 9.03 -4.17
CA VAL A 281 8.88 9.17 -5.55
C VAL A 281 7.37 8.96 -5.62
N TYR A 282 6.83 7.99 -4.90
CA TYR A 282 5.39 7.76 -4.79
C TYR A 282 4.65 9.03 -4.31
N GLY A 283 5.07 9.60 -3.17
CA GLY A 283 4.45 10.83 -2.66
C GLY A 283 4.55 11.99 -3.65
N ALA A 284 5.71 12.16 -4.30
CA ALA A 284 5.94 13.23 -5.27
C ALA A 284 5.02 13.09 -6.49
N ARG A 285 4.86 11.86 -7.00
CA ARG A 285 3.97 11.56 -8.12
C ARG A 285 2.51 11.73 -7.76
N ARG A 286 2.10 11.33 -6.55
CA ARG A 286 0.76 11.60 -6.01
C ARG A 286 0.47 13.10 -5.88
N ALA A 287 1.50 13.90 -5.58
CA ALA A 287 1.45 15.35 -5.58
C ALA A 287 1.56 16.00 -6.98
N GLY A 288 1.57 15.21 -8.06
CA GLY A 288 1.51 15.68 -9.45
C GLY A 288 2.86 15.79 -10.17
N LEU A 289 3.98 15.37 -9.56
CA LEU A 289 5.29 15.42 -10.20
C LEU A 289 5.53 14.19 -11.09
N ALA A 290 6.03 14.40 -12.31
CA ALA A 290 6.37 13.31 -13.24
C ALA A 290 7.82 12.84 -13.02
N ILE A 291 8.05 12.07 -11.94
CA ILE A 291 9.38 11.55 -11.57
C ILE A 291 9.42 10.04 -11.80
N PRO A 292 10.39 9.50 -12.55
CA PRO A 292 10.54 8.05 -12.70
C PRO A 292 11.00 7.41 -11.39
N TYR A 293 10.59 6.16 -11.15
CA TYR A 293 11.14 5.35 -10.05
C TYR A 293 12.62 5.07 -10.28
N GLY A 294 13.38 4.87 -9.20
CA GLY A 294 14.84 4.84 -9.27
C GLY A 294 15.47 4.44 -7.95
N TYR A 295 16.56 5.10 -7.57
CA TYR A 295 17.21 4.86 -6.28
C TYR A 295 17.60 6.20 -5.66
N THR A 296 18.04 6.20 -4.41
CA THR A 296 18.35 7.43 -3.66
C THR A 296 19.30 8.39 -4.41
N GLY A 297 20.27 7.86 -5.16
CA GLY A 297 21.20 8.67 -5.96
C GLY A 297 20.58 9.38 -7.18
N THR A 298 19.44 8.94 -7.70
CA THR A 298 18.77 9.62 -8.83
C THR A 298 17.91 10.79 -8.38
N LEU A 299 17.54 10.88 -7.09
CA LEU A 299 16.65 11.93 -6.57
C LEU A 299 17.19 13.34 -6.84
N LYS A 300 18.51 13.53 -6.78
CA LYS A 300 19.18 14.82 -7.04
C LYS A 300 19.02 15.33 -8.47
N ARG A 301 18.63 14.47 -9.41
CA ARG A 301 18.28 14.90 -10.78
C ARG A 301 16.94 15.65 -10.79
N HIS A 302 16.04 15.29 -9.88
CA HIS A 302 14.66 15.78 -9.79
C HIS A 302 14.43 16.75 -8.62
N ALA A 303 15.44 16.98 -7.78
CA ALA A 303 15.41 17.90 -6.66
C ALA A 303 16.59 18.88 -6.71
N ARG A 304 16.44 20.05 -6.08
CA ARG A 304 17.54 20.98 -5.81
C ARG A 304 18.17 20.65 -4.46
N VAL A 305 19.50 20.72 -4.38
CA VAL A 305 20.21 20.64 -3.10
C VAL A 305 20.06 21.99 -2.39
N LEU A 306 19.63 21.97 -1.14
CA LEU A 306 19.49 23.14 -0.29
C LEU A 306 20.73 23.36 0.59
N ALA A 307 21.22 22.27 1.19
CA ALA A 307 22.37 22.28 2.09
C ALA A 307 23.01 20.88 2.13
N THR A 308 24.24 20.83 2.62
CA THR A 308 24.97 19.58 2.89
C THR A 308 25.68 19.73 4.23
N GLY A 309 25.71 18.69 5.05
CA GLY A 309 26.35 18.74 6.36
C GLY A 309 26.67 17.40 6.97
N ALA A 310 27.15 17.45 8.20
CA ALA A 310 27.40 16.28 9.04
C ALA A 310 26.96 16.58 10.47
N LEU A 311 26.62 15.54 11.22
CA LEU A 311 26.25 15.64 12.62
C LEU A 311 27.46 16.07 13.45
N ALA A 312 27.27 17.03 14.35
CA ALA A 312 28.24 17.41 15.38
C ALA A 312 27.88 16.79 16.75
N ASP A 313 28.83 16.83 17.70
CA ASP A 313 28.69 16.19 19.02
C ASP A 313 27.52 16.71 19.86
N ASP A 314 27.02 17.92 19.55
CA ASP A 314 25.87 18.56 20.19
C ASP A 314 24.52 18.09 19.62
N GLY A 315 24.52 17.17 18.65
CA GLY A 315 23.31 16.68 18.00
C GLY A 315 22.83 17.56 16.84
N VAL A 316 23.54 18.64 16.50
CA VAL A 316 23.17 19.57 15.43
C VAL A 316 23.91 19.24 14.14
N TYR A 317 23.22 19.28 13.00
CA TYR A 317 23.87 19.15 11.70
C TYR A 317 24.53 20.47 11.30
N ARG A 318 25.80 20.41 10.90
CA ARG A 318 26.60 21.57 10.52
C ARG A 318 27.15 21.46 9.11
N ASP A 319 27.26 22.59 8.43
CA ASP A 319 27.89 22.68 7.12
C ASP A 319 29.43 22.57 7.21
N ARG A 320 30.11 22.65 6.07
CA ARG A 320 31.59 22.57 6.01
C ARG A 320 32.30 23.73 6.71
N ARG A 321 31.60 24.81 7.06
CA ARG A 321 32.11 25.97 7.80
C ARG A 321 31.80 25.88 9.29
N GLY A 322 31.19 24.78 9.75
CA GLY A 322 30.77 24.58 11.13
C GLY A 322 29.49 25.34 11.49
N GLN A 323 28.78 25.92 10.52
CA GLN A 323 27.55 26.65 10.78
C GLN A 323 26.36 25.68 10.90
N PRO A 324 25.46 25.87 11.87
CA PRO A 324 24.22 25.08 11.96
C PRO A 324 23.43 25.16 10.65
N ILE A 325 22.97 24.02 10.18
CA ILE A 325 22.04 23.95 9.04
C ILE A 325 20.66 24.32 9.56
N ALA A 326 20.01 25.28 8.92
CA ALA A 326 18.64 25.64 9.26
C ALA A 326 17.69 24.46 8.95
N PHE A 327 16.72 24.23 9.83
CA PHE A 327 15.62 23.32 9.52
C PHE A 327 14.90 23.85 8.27
N PRO A 328 14.73 23.03 7.23
CA PRO A 328 14.07 23.46 6.01
C PRO A 328 12.55 23.50 6.23
N GLN A 329 11.74 23.40 5.17
CA GLN A 329 10.28 23.29 5.36
C GLN A 329 9.87 21.82 5.47
N PRO A 330 8.77 21.50 6.18
CA PRO A 330 8.16 20.16 6.11
C PRO A 330 7.89 19.73 4.66
N GLY A 331 8.25 18.49 4.35
CA GLY A 331 8.18 17.90 3.01
C GLY A 331 9.46 18.02 2.19
N ASP A 332 10.46 18.77 2.64
CA ASP A 332 11.81 18.66 2.09
C ASP A 332 12.45 17.33 2.50
N LEU A 333 13.36 16.83 1.66
CA LEU A 333 13.98 15.53 1.86
C LEU A 333 15.29 15.68 2.61
N ILE A 334 15.58 14.72 3.47
CA ILE A 334 16.89 14.49 4.06
C ILE A 334 17.48 13.21 3.46
N LEU A 335 18.58 13.37 2.74
CA LEU A 335 19.28 12.28 2.05
C LEU A 335 20.51 11.89 2.85
N PHE A 336 20.60 10.60 3.19
CA PHE A 336 21.78 9.96 3.73
C PHE A 336 22.42 9.06 2.65
N PRO A 337 23.67 8.58 2.82
CA PRO A 337 24.21 7.53 1.99
C PRO A 337 23.26 6.32 1.97
N ARG A 338 22.68 6.04 0.80
CA ARG A 338 21.77 4.90 0.55
C ARG A 338 20.41 4.94 1.27
N HIS A 339 20.03 6.05 1.91
CA HIS A 339 18.73 6.20 2.58
C HIS A 339 18.15 7.60 2.40
N VAL A 340 16.83 7.74 2.48
CA VAL A 340 16.15 9.04 2.37
C VAL A 340 14.87 9.05 3.21
N GLY A 341 14.53 10.21 3.75
CA GLY A 341 13.23 10.50 4.36
C GLY A 341 12.75 11.91 4.00
N ALA A 342 11.50 12.20 4.34
CA ALA A 342 10.91 13.53 4.23
C ALA A 342 10.72 14.14 5.62
N LEU A 343 11.31 15.31 5.87
CA LEU A 343 11.20 16.00 7.15
C LEU A 343 9.76 16.44 7.40
N THR A 344 9.28 16.31 8.64
CA THR A 344 7.88 16.61 8.98
C THR A 344 7.71 17.63 10.09
N VAL A 345 8.53 17.58 11.14
CA VAL A 345 8.38 18.45 12.31
C VAL A 345 9.76 18.90 12.78
N ASP A 346 9.89 20.23 12.91
CA ASP A 346 11.00 20.92 13.58
C ASP A 346 10.88 20.70 15.09
N ARG A 347 11.91 20.10 15.71
CA ARG A 347 11.99 19.78 17.14
C ARG A 347 13.39 20.10 17.65
N GLY A 348 13.62 19.88 18.95
CA GLY A 348 14.90 20.18 19.58
C GLY A 348 15.13 21.69 19.62
N THR A 349 16.10 22.17 18.83
CA THR A 349 16.48 23.57 18.71
C THR A 349 15.69 24.24 17.57
N PRO A 350 14.68 25.08 17.87
CA PRO A 350 13.78 25.59 16.84
C PRO A 350 14.49 26.30 15.69
N GLY A 351 14.17 25.93 14.45
CA GLY A 351 14.74 26.49 13.23
C GLY A 351 16.11 25.94 12.85
N VAL A 352 16.65 24.98 13.61
CA VAL A 352 17.94 24.33 13.36
C VAL A 352 17.69 22.85 13.12
N LEU A 353 18.31 22.30 12.07
CA LEU A 353 18.23 20.86 11.81
C LEU A 353 19.08 20.12 12.83
N ASP A 354 18.43 19.30 13.65
CA ASP A 354 19.06 18.48 14.67
C ASP A 354 18.44 17.08 14.74
N VAL A 355 19.00 16.22 15.59
CA VAL A 355 18.60 14.81 15.65
C VAL A 355 17.21 14.56 16.26
N ASP A 356 16.59 15.56 16.90
CA ASP A 356 15.24 15.44 17.48
C ASP A 356 14.13 15.70 16.46
N ASP A 357 14.47 16.30 15.32
CA ASP A 357 13.57 16.50 14.18
C ASP A 357 12.94 15.20 13.70
N LEU A 358 11.72 15.29 13.19
CA LEU A 358 10.99 14.14 12.67
C LEU A 358 11.08 14.03 11.16
N MET A 359 11.10 12.78 10.68
CA MET A 359 10.90 12.47 9.26
C MET A 359 9.93 11.30 9.06
N ILE A 360 9.23 11.30 7.93
CA ILE A 360 8.58 10.11 7.38
C ILE A 360 9.60 9.38 6.51
N HIS A 361 9.83 8.10 6.80
CA HIS A 361 10.67 7.23 6.00
C HIS A 361 10.22 5.78 6.11
N THR A 362 10.86 4.90 5.35
CA THR A 362 10.75 3.46 5.50
C THR A 362 12.12 2.83 5.34
N LEU A 363 12.49 1.95 6.24
CA LEU A 363 13.73 1.18 6.16
C LEU A 363 13.65 -0.03 7.10
N PHE A 364 13.70 -1.23 6.52
CA PHE A 364 13.59 -2.50 7.25
C PHE A 364 12.34 -2.61 8.15
N ASP A 365 11.35 -1.76 7.91
CA ASP A 365 10.12 -1.64 8.67
C ASP A 365 9.09 -0.84 7.85
N SER A 366 7.81 -1.02 8.17
CA SER A 366 6.72 -0.30 7.52
C SER A 366 6.94 1.22 7.59
N PRO A 367 6.49 2.01 6.60
CA PRO A 367 6.65 3.45 6.63
C PRO A 367 6.07 4.06 7.90
N LYS A 368 6.83 4.99 8.50
CA LYS A 368 6.53 5.60 9.80
C LYS A 368 7.14 6.98 9.92
N GLU A 369 6.64 7.74 10.87
CA GLU A 369 7.26 8.99 11.32
C GLU A 369 8.17 8.69 12.52
N GLN A 370 9.41 9.13 12.45
CA GLN A 370 10.45 8.81 13.44
C GLN A 370 11.41 9.99 13.60
N ALA A 371 11.97 10.16 14.79
CA ALA A 371 13.04 11.12 15.02
C ALA A 371 14.31 10.72 14.26
N LEU A 372 15.10 11.71 13.79
CA LEU A 372 16.33 11.44 13.06
C LEU A 372 17.30 10.59 13.89
N ARG A 373 17.44 10.84 15.20
CA ARG A 373 18.27 10.03 16.12
C ARG A 373 17.95 8.54 16.09
N ASP A 374 16.68 8.18 15.92
CA ASP A 374 16.24 6.79 16.03
C ASP A 374 16.24 6.06 14.68
N SER A 375 16.58 6.77 13.59
CA SER A 375 16.56 6.23 12.23
C SER A 375 17.67 5.21 11.93
N GLY A 376 18.72 5.19 12.75
CA GLY A 376 19.97 4.46 12.49
C GLY A 376 20.89 5.12 11.45
N TYR A 377 20.55 6.32 10.96
CA TYR A 377 21.33 7.04 9.95
C TYR A 377 21.82 8.43 10.41
N ALA A 378 21.47 8.87 11.62
CA ALA A 378 21.75 10.23 12.11
C ALA A 378 23.23 10.64 12.00
N ASP A 379 24.15 9.71 12.27
CA ASP A 379 25.58 10.00 12.30
C ASP A 379 26.21 10.12 10.90
N ASN A 380 25.44 9.89 9.83
CA ASN A 380 25.94 10.02 8.47
C ASN A 380 25.89 11.48 7.99
N ALA A 381 26.76 11.81 7.03
CA ALA A 381 26.64 13.05 6.30
C ALA A 381 25.29 13.13 5.55
N ILE A 382 24.75 14.33 5.43
CA ILE A 382 23.43 14.58 4.86
C ILE A 382 23.49 15.52 3.65
N GLU A 383 22.50 15.38 2.77
CA GLU A 383 22.11 16.39 1.79
C GLU A 383 20.62 16.73 1.99
N LEU A 384 20.29 18.01 2.15
CA LEU A 384 18.91 18.47 2.16
C LEU A 384 18.47 18.75 0.73
N LEU A 385 17.33 18.19 0.33
CA LEU A 385 16.80 18.33 -1.03
C LEU A 385 15.39 18.90 -1.03
N ARG A 386 15.05 19.64 -2.09
CA ARG A 386 13.67 20.06 -2.38
C ARG A 386 13.29 19.70 -3.81
N TRP A 387 12.13 19.08 -3.99
CA TRP A 387 11.62 18.75 -5.32
C TRP A 387 11.60 19.97 -6.26
N LYS A 388 12.01 19.77 -7.51
CA LYS A 388 11.81 20.75 -8.59
C LYS A 388 10.34 20.69 -9.01
N ARG A 389 9.67 21.83 -9.06
CA ARG A 389 8.29 21.95 -9.56
C ARG A 389 8.28 22.40 -11.01
#